data_AF-A0A5N6VSE2-F1
#
_entry.id   AF-A0A5N6VSE2-F1
#
_cell.length_a   1.000
_cell.length_b   1.000
_cell.length_c   1.000
_cell.angle_alpha   90.00
_cell.angle_beta   90.00
_cell.angle_gamma   90.00
#
_symmetry.space_group_name_H-M   'P 1'
#
loop_
_entity.id
_entity.type
_entity.pdbx_description
1 polymer ?
#
loop_
_entity_poly.entity_id
_entity_poly.type
_entity_poly.pdbx_seq_one_letter_code
_entity_poly.pdbx_strand_id
1 'polypeptide(L)'
;MKSPIYLLTALLPLTISLVNAAPSAAPEDIEDSGLEERDTCRVERRFDYFKYPCQSSDRTGSANRGDEVNFDCKYRNWYKTRRGWVREDDKPRRCRGPRPNSCN
;
A
#
# COMPACT_ATOMS: atom_id res chain seq x y z
N MET A 1 9.00 31.71 -23.60
CA MET A 1 9.82 30.95 -24.57
C MET A 1 11.00 30.33 -23.85
N LYS A 2 11.33 29.08 -24.19
CA LYS A 2 12.55 28.30 -23.87
C LYS A 2 12.94 28.12 -22.38
N SER A 3 12.66 26.92 -21.87
CA SER A 3 13.66 26.17 -21.11
C SER A 3 14.76 25.67 -22.07
N PRO A 4 15.96 25.39 -21.54
CA PRO A 4 16.52 24.08 -21.84
C PRO A 4 17.15 23.39 -20.63
N ILE A 5 16.91 22.08 -20.64
CA ILE A 5 17.44 21.02 -19.79
C ILE A 5 18.92 20.81 -20.11
N TYR A 6 19.74 20.51 -19.10
CA TYR A 6 21.00 19.79 -19.31
C TYR A 6 21.06 18.56 -18.41
N LEU A 7 20.88 17.42 -19.07
CA LEU A 7 21.21 16.08 -18.59
C LEU A 7 22.73 15.93 -18.57
N LEU A 8 23.30 15.43 -17.49
CA LEU A 8 24.66 14.90 -17.49
C LEU A 8 24.68 13.55 -16.79
N THR A 9 24.46 12.54 -17.62
CA THR A 9 24.71 11.13 -17.38
C THR A 9 26.20 10.88 -17.22
N ALA A 10 26.62 10.36 -16.07
CA ALA A 10 27.92 9.73 -15.90
C ALA A 10 27.71 8.26 -15.51
N LEU A 11 27.97 7.39 -16.49
CA LEU A 11 28.02 5.93 -16.38
C LEU A 11 29.21 5.53 -15.49
N LEU A 12 28.98 4.68 -14.49
CA LEU A 12 30.07 3.93 -13.84
C LEU A 12 29.90 2.41 -14.03
N PRO A 13 31.02 1.69 -14.22
CA PRO A 13 31.05 0.39 -14.88
C PRO A 13 30.68 -0.81 -13.99
N LEU A 14 30.08 -1.80 -14.65
CA LEU A 14 29.84 -3.16 -14.19
C LEU A 14 31.16 -3.91 -14.00
N THR A 15 31.43 -4.40 -12.78
CA THR A 15 32.40 -5.48 -12.57
C THR A 15 31.71 -6.65 -11.89
N ILE A 16 31.38 -7.66 -12.69
CA ILE A 16 30.93 -8.97 -12.24
C ILE A 16 32.16 -9.85 -12.25
N SER A 17 32.52 -10.46 -11.12
CA SER A 17 33.14 -11.80 -11.04
C SER A 17 33.47 -12.14 -9.60
N LEU A 18 32.78 -13.13 -9.04
CA LEU A 18 33.41 -14.17 -8.24
C LEU A 18 32.60 -15.45 -8.43
N VAL A 19 33.15 -16.30 -9.31
CA VAL A 19 32.93 -17.75 -9.32
C VAL A 19 33.24 -18.30 -7.93
N ASN A 20 32.33 -19.08 -7.36
CA ASN A 20 32.70 -20.06 -6.34
C ASN A 20 31.92 -21.36 -6.59
N ALA A 21 32.62 -22.48 -6.36
CA ALA A 21 32.33 -23.84 -6.82
C ALA A 21 30.96 -24.43 -6.41
N ALA A 22 30.45 -25.32 -7.27
CA ALA A 22 29.31 -26.20 -7.03
C ALA A 22 29.69 -27.42 -6.14
N PRO A 23 28.75 -28.33 -5.81
CA PRO A 23 27.48 -28.15 -5.09
C PRO A 23 27.45 -29.10 -3.87
N SER A 24 27.00 -28.64 -2.70
CA SER A 24 26.74 -29.56 -1.59
C SER A 24 25.71 -29.01 -0.64
N ALA A 25 24.78 -29.89 -0.28
CA ALA A 25 23.66 -29.73 0.63
C ALA A 25 22.52 -28.83 0.11
N ALA A 26 21.36 -29.45 -0.04
CA ALA A 26 20.08 -28.80 -0.29
C ALA A 26 19.84 -27.73 0.80
N PRO A 27 19.54 -26.47 0.43
CA PRO A 27 18.88 -25.57 1.34
C PRO A 27 17.39 -25.95 1.37
N GLU A 28 17.03 -26.84 2.29
CA GLU A 28 15.73 -26.72 2.95
C GLU A 28 15.82 -25.47 3.81
N ASP A 29 15.38 -24.37 3.23
CA ASP A 29 14.81 -23.18 3.85
C ASP A 29 14.64 -22.23 2.68
N ILE A 30 13.58 -22.51 1.91
CA ILE A 30 12.97 -21.48 1.10
C ILE A 30 12.54 -20.44 2.14
N GLU A 31 13.41 -19.47 2.41
CA GLU A 31 13.03 -18.18 2.93
C GLU A 31 11.90 -17.76 2.00
N ASP A 32 10.69 -17.95 2.51
CA ASP A 32 9.45 -17.47 1.95
C ASP A 32 9.73 -16.04 1.58
N SER A 33 10.10 -15.87 0.32
CA SER A 33 10.09 -14.61 -0.36
C SER A 33 8.61 -14.39 -0.50
N GLY A 34 7.99 -14.04 0.63
CA GLY A 34 6.71 -13.41 0.73
C GLY A 34 6.93 -12.14 -0.04
N LEU A 35 6.80 -12.27 -1.37
CA LEU A 35 6.46 -11.23 -2.28
C LEU A 35 5.44 -10.46 -1.49
N GLU A 36 5.85 -9.31 -0.95
CA GLU A 36 4.96 -8.40 -0.28
C GLU A 36 3.84 -8.24 -1.30
N GLU A 37 2.73 -8.95 -1.07
CA GLU A 37 1.55 -8.91 -1.91
C GLU A 37 1.14 -7.49 -1.72
N ARG A 38 1.68 -6.60 -2.58
CA ARG A 38 1.64 -5.15 -2.41
C ARG A 38 0.23 -4.87 -2.01
N ASP A 39 0.03 -4.49 -0.75
CA ASP A 39 -1.28 -4.39 -0.14
C ASP A 39 -2.07 -3.39 -0.95
N THR A 40 -2.73 -3.89 -1.98
CA THR A 40 -3.23 -3.06 -3.07
C THR A 40 -4.60 -2.72 -2.61
N CYS A 41 -4.66 -1.70 -1.78
CA CYS A 41 -5.87 -1.09 -1.28
C CYS A 41 -6.52 -0.26 -2.38
N ARG A 42 -6.70 -0.90 -3.54
CA ARG A 42 -7.42 -0.40 -4.70
C ARG A 42 -8.90 -0.56 -4.45
N VAL A 43 -9.62 0.52 -4.66
CA VAL A 43 -11.06 0.59 -4.44
C VAL A 43 -11.78 -0.27 -5.47
N GLU A 44 -12.47 -1.31 -4.99
CA GLU A 44 -13.27 -2.22 -5.82
C GLU A 44 -14.63 -1.61 -6.16
N ARG A 45 -15.20 -0.85 -5.21
CA ARG A 45 -16.52 -0.21 -5.30
C ARG A 45 -16.47 1.19 -4.71
N ARG A 46 -17.20 2.13 -5.32
CA ARG A 46 -17.29 3.50 -4.81
C ARG A 46 -17.78 3.51 -3.37
N PHE A 47 -17.17 4.33 -2.52
CA PHE A 47 -17.63 4.58 -1.15
C PHE A 47 -17.39 6.02 -0.73
N ASP A 48 -18.07 6.43 0.35
CA ASP A 48 -17.97 7.77 0.92
C ASP A 48 -17.04 7.79 2.13
N TYR A 49 -16.37 8.93 2.33
CA TYR A 49 -15.63 9.24 3.55
C TYR A 49 -16.52 10.04 4.50
N PHE A 50 -16.42 9.76 5.79
CA PHE A 50 -17.18 10.41 6.86
C PHE A 50 -16.28 11.23 7.78
N LYS A 51 -16.79 12.34 8.31
CA LYS A 51 -16.03 13.19 9.25
C LYS A 51 -15.74 12.50 10.59
N TYR A 52 -16.67 11.68 11.08
CA TYR A 52 -16.55 10.89 12.31
C TYR A 52 -16.90 9.41 12.04
N PRO A 53 -16.47 8.46 12.91
CA PRO A 53 -16.77 7.04 12.77
C PRO A 53 -18.23 6.70 13.16
N CYS A 54 -19.19 7.38 12.53
CA CYS A 54 -20.62 7.14 12.67
C CYS A 54 -21.37 7.51 11.39
N GLN A 55 -22.48 6.81 11.10
CA GLN A 55 -23.20 6.96 9.83
C GLN A 55 -23.98 8.28 9.69
N SER A 56 -24.31 8.92 10.82
CA SER A 56 -24.96 10.23 10.87
C SER A 56 -24.00 11.39 10.62
N SER A 57 -22.70 11.13 10.55
CA SER A 57 -21.69 12.15 10.28
C SER A 57 -21.80 12.71 8.85
N ASP A 58 -21.41 13.97 8.69
CA ASP A 58 -21.19 14.58 7.39
C ASP A 58 -20.20 13.77 6.55
N ARG A 59 -20.42 13.77 5.24
CA ARG A 59 -19.50 13.19 4.26
C ARG A 59 -18.42 14.20 3.90
N THR A 60 -17.16 13.78 3.92
CA THR A 60 -16.01 14.62 3.58
C THR A 60 -15.54 14.42 2.14
N GLY A 61 -15.99 13.35 1.47
CA GLY A 61 -15.68 13.07 0.08
C GLY A 61 -16.09 11.66 -0.33
N SER A 62 -15.59 11.20 -1.47
CA SER A 62 -15.75 9.80 -1.92
C SER A 62 -14.49 9.28 -2.63
N ALA A 63 -14.35 7.96 -2.65
CA ALA A 63 -13.35 7.23 -3.40
C ALA A 63 -14.03 6.49 -4.56
N ASN A 64 -13.46 6.56 -5.75
CA ASN A 64 -13.96 5.91 -6.95
C ASN A 64 -13.26 4.56 -7.19
N ARG A 65 -13.89 3.72 -8.01
CA ARG A 65 -13.28 2.44 -8.40
C ARG A 65 -11.93 2.67 -9.08
N GLY A 66 -10.92 1.93 -8.63
CA GLY A 66 -9.54 2.04 -9.11
C GLY A 66 -8.67 3.02 -8.34
N ASP A 67 -9.26 3.89 -7.50
CA ASP A 67 -8.48 4.76 -6.60
C ASP A 67 -7.66 3.92 -5.63
N GLU A 68 -6.53 4.45 -5.18
CA GLU A 68 -5.74 3.88 -4.09
C GLU A 68 -6.10 4.57 -2.77
N VAL A 69 -6.32 3.78 -1.72
CA VAL A 69 -6.71 4.28 -0.41
C VAL A 69 -5.79 3.72 0.65
N ASN A 70 -5.27 4.59 1.50
CA ASN A 70 -4.45 4.20 2.64
C ASN A 70 -5.28 4.28 3.94
N PHE A 71 -5.19 3.24 4.76
CA PHE A 71 -5.89 3.15 6.04
C PHE A 71 -4.88 3.28 7.18
N ASP A 72 -4.92 4.40 7.88
CA ASP A 72 -3.95 4.73 8.93
C ASP A 72 -4.17 3.88 10.20
N CYS A 73 -5.43 3.69 10.61
CA CYS A 73 -5.77 2.91 11.79
C CYS A 73 -7.21 2.37 11.76
N LYS A 74 -7.54 1.41 12.65
CA LYS A 74 -8.89 0.85 12.82
C LYS A 74 -9.46 1.20 14.20
N TYR A 75 -10.70 1.68 14.24
CA TYR A 75 -11.49 1.90 15.46
C TYR A 75 -12.84 1.21 15.30
N ARG A 76 -13.11 0.15 16.08
CA ARG A 76 -14.29 -0.70 15.89
C ARG A 76 -14.40 -1.14 14.42
N ASN A 77 -15.55 -0.93 13.79
CA ASN A 77 -15.86 -1.24 12.40
C ASN A 77 -15.64 -0.03 11.45
N TRP A 78 -14.72 0.86 11.82
CA TRP A 78 -14.32 2.02 11.02
C TRP A 78 -12.81 2.08 10.84
N TYR A 79 -12.38 2.51 9.66
CA TYR A 79 -10.98 2.75 9.33
C TYR A 79 -10.76 4.25 9.13
N LYS A 80 -9.70 4.79 9.74
CA LYS A 80 -9.28 6.17 9.54
C LYS A 80 -8.40 6.26 8.30
N THR A 81 -8.65 7.29 7.50
CA THR A 81 -7.83 7.67 6.35
C THR A 81 -7.56 9.17 6.43
N ARG A 82 -6.62 9.66 5.61
CA ARG A 82 -6.38 11.10 5.45
C ARG A 82 -7.61 11.91 5.00
N ARG A 83 -8.57 11.26 4.32
CA ARG A 83 -9.77 11.90 3.77
C ARG A 83 -10.98 11.81 4.70
N GLY A 84 -10.90 11.02 5.77
CA GLY A 84 -11.99 10.77 6.71
C GLY A 84 -12.08 9.30 7.09
N TRP A 85 -13.23 8.93 7.67
CA TRP A 85 -13.53 7.59 8.14
C TRP A 85 -14.25 6.78 7.07
N VAL A 86 -13.88 5.51 6.95
CA VAL A 86 -14.45 4.54 6.01
C VAL A 86 -15.00 3.37 6.80
N ARG A 87 -16.18 2.86 6.43
CA ARG A 87 -16.73 1.68 7.10
C ARG A 87 -15.96 0.43 6.72
N GLU A 88 -15.96 -0.54 7.62
CA GLU A 88 -15.31 -1.83 7.36
C GLU A 88 -15.85 -2.54 6.12
N ASP A 89 -17.16 -2.50 5.90
CA ASP A 89 -17.77 -3.12 4.72
C ASP A 89 -17.31 -2.48 3.40
N ASP A 90 -16.90 -1.21 3.43
CA ASP A 90 -16.43 -0.43 2.28
C ASP A 90 -14.94 -0.66 1.97
N LYS A 91 -14.18 -1.25 2.90
CA LYS A 91 -12.77 -1.57 2.71
C LYS A 91 -12.60 -2.64 1.62
N PRO A 92 -11.67 -2.46 0.66
CA PRO A 92 -11.33 -3.50 -0.31
C PRO A 92 -10.90 -4.79 0.39
N ARG A 93 -11.42 -5.95 -0.08
CA ARG A 93 -11.21 -7.23 0.60
C ARG A 93 -9.75 -7.68 0.59
N ARG A 94 -9.03 -7.37 -0.50
CA ARG A 94 -7.62 -7.74 -0.71
C ARG A 94 -6.63 -6.84 0.05
N CYS A 95 -7.09 -5.70 0.57
CA CYS A 95 -6.26 -4.80 1.35
C CYS A 95 -6.05 -5.39 2.75
N ARG A 96 -4.82 -5.71 3.17
CA ARG A 96 -4.54 -5.89 4.61
C ARG A 96 -4.66 -4.53 5.27
N GLY A 97 -5.64 -4.44 6.16
CA GLY A 97 -5.86 -3.23 6.94
C GLY A 97 -4.95 -3.17 8.16
N PRO A 98 -4.94 -2.03 8.85
CA PRO A 98 -4.32 -1.92 10.15
C PRO A 98 -4.96 -2.88 11.18
N ARG A 99 -4.19 -3.22 12.22
CA ARG A 99 -4.64 -4.09 13.32
C ARG A 99 -5.92 -3.55 13.98
N PRO A 100 -6.79 -4.42 14.53
CA PRO A 100 -7.97 -3.98 15.29
C PRO A 100 -7.63 -3.02 16.42
N ASN A 101 -8.46 -1.98 16.60
CA ASN A 101 -8.31 -0.96 17.64
C ASN A 101 -6.93 -0.29 17.67
N SER A 102 -6.36 -0.02 16.50
CA SER A 102 -5.04 0.63 16.37
C SER A 102 -5.08 2.16 16.41
N CYS A 103 -6.28 2.77 16.46
CA CYS A 103 -6.43 4.21 16.67
C CYS A 103 -6.31 4.53 18.18
N ASN A 104 -5.08 4.50 18.71
CA ASN A 104 -4.79 4.90 20.09
C ASN A 104 -4.70 6.42 20.22
#